data_AF-A0A4P7F859-F1
#
_entry.id   AF-A0A4P7F859-F1
#
_cell.length_a   1.000
_cell.length_b   1.000
_cell.length_c   1.000
_cell.angle_alpha   90.00
_cell.angle_beta   90.00
_cell.angle_gamma   90.00
#
_symmetry.space_group_name_H-M   'P 1'
#
loop_
_entity.id
_entity.type
_entity.pdbx_description
1 polymer ?
#
loop_
_entity_poly.entity_id
_entity_poly.type
_entity_poly.pdbx_seq_one_letter_code
_entity_poly.pdbx_strand_id
1 'polypeptide(L)'
;MYRRLLDQHEDLLKYLENQENRPEKGTPQQKLVEPPSVEEDDLSDLPDELLAQLSDRAKKGQTDQLVLIINDRGGTATLDEILIDLFRKYKEIGARNIISNRLYRLNKQGLIRSIEGKKGIYTTA
;
A
#
# COMPACT_ATOMS: atom_id res chain seq x y z
N MET A 1 -2.60 15.45 -55.95
CA MET A 1 -2.43 16.13 -54.65
C MET A 1 -2.67 15.15 -53.49
N TYR A 2 -2.06 13.95 -53.52
CA TYR A 2 -2.24 12.87 -52.52
C TYR A 2 -0.93 12.11 -52.20
N ARG A 3 0.26 12.63 -52.58
CA ARG A 3 1.53 11.95 -52.30
C ARG A 3 2.15 12.29 -50.94
N ARG A 4 1.92 13.51 -50.43
CA ARG A 4 2.47 13.96 -49.14
C ARG A 4 1.84 13.29 -47.91
N LEU A 5 0.60 12.81 -48.03
CA LEU A 5 -0.12 12.18 -46.92
C LEU A 5 0.27 10.70 -46.74
N LEU A 6 0.70 10.05 -47.83
CA LEU A 6 1.21 8.67 -47.78
C LEU A 6 2.61 8.60 -47.16
N ASP A 7 3.48 9.57 -47.47
CA ASP A 7 4.83 9.64 -46.88
C ASP A 7 4.78 9.79 -45.35
N GLN A 8 3.84 10.56 -44.81
CA GLN A 8 3.71 10.70 -43.34
C GLN A 8 3.19 9.43 -42.65
N HIS A 9 2.47 8.57 -43.37
CA HIS A 9 1.97 7.30 -42.82
C HIS A 9 3.02 6.19 -42.88
N GLU A 10 3.88 6.17 -43.91
CA GLU A 10 5.01 5.23 -43.97
C GLU A 10 6.03 5.51 -42.87
N ASP A 11 6.33 6.78 -42.61
CA ASP A 11 7.25 7.15 -41.51
C ASP A 11 6.71 6.73 -40.14
N LEU A 12 5.40 6.81 -39.92
CA LEU A 12 4.76 6.37 -38.68
C LEU A 12 4.78 4.85 -38.51
N LEU A 13 4.55 4.09 -39.59
CA LEU A 13 4.62 2.63 -39.56
C LEU A 13 6.05 2.15 -39.28
N LYS A 14 7.04 2.79 -39.89
CA LYS A 14 8.46 2.53 -39.63
C LYS A 14 8.86 2.88 -38.19
N TYR A 15 8.21 3.86 -37.57
CA TYR A 15 8.44 4.23 -36.17
C TYR A 15 7.85 3.21 -35.19
N LEU A 16 6.70 2.60 -35.51
CA LEU A 16 6.07 1.56 -34.69
C LEU A 16 6.79 0.22 -34.83
N GLU A 17 7.22 -0.16 -36.03
CA GLU A 17 8.00 -1.39 -36.27
C GLU A 17 9.37 -1.34 -35.56
N ASN A 18 9.97 -0.16 -35.44
CA ASN A 18 11.20 0.05 -34.65
C ASN A 18 10.97 0.07 -33.11
N GLN A 19 9.73 0.11 -32.63
CA GLN A 19 9.42 0.01 -31.20
C GLN A 19 9.32 -1.45 -30.74
N GLU A 20 8.90 -2.36 -31.64
CA GLU A 20 8.82 -3.81 -31.35
C GLU A 20 10.19 -4.50 -31.31
N ASN A 21 11.22 -3.89 -31.90
CA ASN A 21 12.60 -4.42 -31.93
C ASN A 21 13.56 -3.68 -30.99
N ARG A 22 13.06 -3.14 -29.88
CA ARG A 22 13.95 -2.66 -28.81
C ARG A 22 14.51 -3.86 -28.05
N PRO A 23 15.84 -4.09 -28.02
CA PRO A 23 16.39 -5.02 -27.05
C PRO A 23 15.96 -4.51 -25.68
N GLU A 24 15.34 -5.39 -24.90
CA GLU A 24 14.96 -5.13 -23.53
C GLU A 24 16.14 -4.43 -22.87
N LYS A 25 15.97 -3.14 -22.58
CA LYS A 25 16.96 -2.41 -21.82
C LYS A 25 16.96 -3.09 -20.48
N GLY A 26 17.95 -3.95 -20.29
CA GLY A 26 18.29 -4.53 -19.01
C GLY A 26 18.15 -3.40 -18.01
N THR A 27 17.14 -3.54 -17.15
CA THR A 27 17.07 -2.84 -15.89
C THR A 27 18.49 -2.79 -15.37
N PRO A 28 19.00 -1.62 -14.89
CA PRO A 28 20.17 -1.65 -14.06
C PRO A 28 19.90 -2.76 -13.06
N GLN A 29 20.73 -3.82 -13.11
CA GLN A 29 20.72 -4.87 -12.11
C GLN A 29 21.20 -4.17 -10.85
N GLN A 30 20.30 -3.39 -10.24
CA GLN A 30 20.24 -3.25 -8.81
C GLN A 30 20.06 -4.68 -8.38
N LYS A 31 21.21 -5.29 -8.06
CA LYS A 31 21.34 -6.47 -7.25
C LYS A 31 20.10 -6.50 -6.38
N LEU A 32 19.12 -7.36 -6.69
CA LEU A 32 18.09 -7.73 -5.73
C LEU A 32 18.87 -8.49 -4.67
N VAL A 33 19.59 -7.73 -3.84
CA VAL A 33 19.66 -8.04 -2.44
C VAL A 33 18.19 -7.99 -2.09
N GLU A 34 17.58 -9.17 -1.97
CA GLU A 34 16.33 -9.30 -1.24
C GLU A 34 16.46 -8.34 -0.07
N PRO A 35 15.60 -7.30 0.06
CA PRO A 35 15.68 -6.46 1.24
C PRO A 35 15.73 -7.45 2.40
N PRO A 36 16.75 -7.39 3.27
CA PRO A 36 16.86 -8.35 4.37
C PRO A 36 15.48 -8.38 4.96
N SER A 37 14.86 -9.57 4.94
CA SER A 37 13.51 -9.83 5.42
C SER A 37 13.29 -8.88 6.58
N VAL A 38 12.53 -7.80 6.33
CA VAL A 38 12.43 -6.72 7.29
C VAL A 38 11.55 -7.34 8.35
N GLU A 39 12.18 -8.05 9.28
CA GLU A 39 11.56 -8.37 10.55
C GLU A 39 11.12 -7.01 11.04
N GLU A 40 9.80 -6.81 11.03
CA GLU A 40 9.20 -5.59 11.54
C GLU A 40 9.67 -5.49 12.98
N ASP A 41 10.71 -4.68 13.22
CA ASP A 41 11.22 -4.47 14.58
C ASP A 41 10.03 -4.01 15.41
N ASP A 42 9.71 -4.77 16.45
CA ASP A 42 8.58 -4.48 17.32
C ASP A 42 8.92 -3.26 18.18
N LEU A 43 8.56 -2.07 17.68
CA LEU A 43 8.82 -0.80 18.35
C LEU A 43 7.81 -0.50 19.46
N SER A 44 6.94 -1.45 19.84
CA SER A 44 5.88 -1.23 20.84
C SER A 44 6.42 -1.02 22.26
N ASP A 45 7.64 -1.47 22.55
CA ASP A 45 8.33 -1.28 23.83
C ASP A 45 9.21 -0.01 23.91
N LEU A 46 9.26 0.80 22.84
CA LEU A 46 10.14 1.97 22.82
C LEU A 46 9.49 3.23 23.44
N PRO A 47 10.25 4.00 24.24
CA PRO A 47 9.78 5.27 24.80
C PRO A 47 9.52 6.31 23.70
N ASP A 48 8.52 7.18 23.94
CA ASP A 48 8.07 8.22 23.00
C ASP A 48 9.21 9.13 22.50
N GLU A 49 10.22 9.37 23.34
CA GLU A 49 11.40 10.17 23.01
C GLU A 49 12.28 9.56 21.90
N LEU A 50 12.31 8.22 21.80
CA LEU A 50 13.01 7.51 20.72
C LEU A 50 12.14 7.41 19.47
N LEU A 51 10.84 7.19 19.61
CA LEU A 51 9.88 7.21 18.49
C LEU A 51 9.88 8.56 17.76
N ALA A 52 10.09 9.67 18.48
CA ALA A 52 10.21 11.00 17.91
C ALA A 52 11.47 11.18 17.02
N GLN A 53 12.55 10.44 17.30
CA GLN A 53 13.81 10.52 16.56
C GLN A 53 13.87 9.54 15.37
N LEU A 54 12.93 8.61 15.27
CA LEU A 54 12.87 7.65 14.17
C LEU A 54 12.38 8.29 12.87
N SER A 55 13.10 7.97 11.79
CA SER A 55 12.69 8.34 10.43
C SER A 55 11.33 7.74 10.06
N ASP A 56 10.55 8.43 9.22
CA ASP A 56 9.25 7.96 8.74
C ASP A 56 9.30 6.56 8.11
N ARG A 57 10.48 6.15 7.63
CA ARG A 57 10.73 4.82 7.06
C ARG A 57 10.73 3.71 8.12
N ALA A 58 11.23 3.97 9.33
CA ALA A 58 11.21 3.02 10.45
C ALA A 58 9.80 2.85 11.02
N LYS A 59 9.01 3.94 11.09
CA LYS A 59 7.59 3.90 11.49
C LYS A 59 6.72 3.12 10.50
N LYS A 60 7.14 3.05 9.23
CA LYS A 60 6.41 2.37 8.16
C LYS A 60 6.45 0.83 8.27
N GLY A 61 7.40 0.28 9.05
CA GLY A 61 7.48 -1.14 9.36
C GLY A 61 6.60 -1.56 10.52
N GLN A 62 5.97 -0.63 11.26
CA GLN A 62 5.07 -1.01 12.34
C GLN A 62 3.73 -1.45 11.76
N THR A 63 3.34 -2.70 11.99
CA THR A 63 1.98 -3.14 11.70
C THR A 63 0.98 -2.24 12.44
N ASP A 64 0.13 -1.54 11.69
CA ASP A 64 -0.87 -0.64 12.24
C ASP A 64 -1.84 -1.44 13.15
N GLN A 65 -2.12 -0.92 14.34
CA GLN A 65 -3.03 -1.52 15.32
C GLN A 65 -4.38 -1.94 14.72
N LEU A 66 -4.89 -1.20 13.72
CA LEU A 66 -6.13 -1.55 13.04
C LEU A 66 -6.02 -2.86 12.26
N VAL A 67 -4.86 -3.13 11.65
CA VAL A 67 -4.57 -4.39 10.95
C VAL A 67 -4.52 -5.54 11.96
N LEU A 68 -3.85 -5.35 13.10
CA LEU A 68 -3.81 -6.33 14.18
C LEU A 68 -5.21 -6.68 14.70
N ILE A 69 -6.08 -5.67 14.87
CA ILE A 69 -7.47 -5.87 15.29
C ILE A 69 -8.26 -6.70 14.26
N ILE A 70 -8.10 -6.41 12.97
CA ILE A 70 -8.78 -7.15 11.91
C ILE A 70 -8.28 -8.60 11.86
N ASN A 71 -6.96 -8.81 12.00
CA ASN A 71 -6.36 -10.15 12.03
C ASN A 71 -6.83 -10.96 13.24
N ASP A 72 -6.88 -10.37 14.43
CA ASP A 72 -7.32 -11.04 15.65
C ASP A 72 -8.79 -11.51 15.58
N ARG A 73 -9.62 -10.82 14.79
CA ARG A 73 -11.01 -11.21 14.51
C ARG A 73 -11.15 -12.30 13.45
N GLY A 74 -10.06 -12.89 12.97
CA GLY A 74 -10.09 -13.88 11.89
C GLY A 74 -10.05 -13.26 10.49
N GLY A 75 -9.51 -12.06 10.36
CA GLY A 75 -9.20 -11.43 9.08
C GLY A 75 -10.34 -10.68 8.41
N THR A 76 -11.50 -10.54 9.05
CA THR A 76 -12.59 -9.66 8.60
C THR A 76 -13.22 -8.96 9.80
N ALA A 77 -13.41 -7.64 9.72
CA ALA A 77 -14.07 -6.88 10.76
C ALA A 77 -14.85 -5.69 10.20
N THR A 78 -15.92 -5.31 10.90
CA THR A 78 -16.67 -4.09 10.61
C THR A 78 -16.04 -2.87 11.29
N LEU A 79 -16.36 -1.67 10.83
CA LEU A 79 -15.84 -0.42 11.41
C LEU A 79 -16.23 -0.27 12.90
N ASP A 80 -17.44 -0.65 13.27
CA ASP A 80 -17.91 -0.54 14.66
C ASP A 80 -17.16 -1.50 15.58
N GLU A 81 -16.93 -2.72 15.10
CA GLU A 81 -16.12 -3.73 15.75
C GLU A 81 -14.67 -3.29 15.94
N ILE A 82 -14.08 -2.69 14.91
CA ILE A 82 -12.73 -2.12 14.97
C ILE A 82 -12.66 -1.01 16.03
N LEU A 83 -13.65 -0.12 16.10
CA LEU A 83 -13.70 0.96 17.09
C LEU A 83 -13.81 0.41 18.52
N ILE A 84 -14.65 -0.61 18.73
CA ILE A 84 -14.82 -1.25 20.04
C ILE A 84 -13.51 -1.90 20.49
N ASP A 85 -12.84 -2.62 19.59
CA ASP A 85 -11.61 -3.33 19.92
C ASP A 85 -10.42 -2.40 20.11
N LEU A 86 -10.37 -1.31 19.34
CA LEU A 86 -9.39 -0.25 19.53
C LEU A 86 -9.46 0.29 20.95
N PHE A 87 -10.67 0.58 21.44
CA PHE A 87 -10.85 1.01 22.82
C PHE A 87 -10.59 -0.11 23.83
N ARG A 88 -11.02 -1.35 23.57
CA ARG A 88 -10.85 -2.45 24.52
C ARG A 88 -9.38 -2.79 24.75
N LYS A 89 -8.58 -2.88 23.68
CA LYS A 89 -7.17 -3.30 23.70
C LYS A 89 -6.22 -2.15 24.00
N TYR A 90 -6.40 -1.01 23.31
CA TYR A 90 -5.43 0.09 23.34
C TYR A 90 -5.92 1.29 24.18
N LYS A 91 -7.16 1.24 24.70
CA LYS A 91 -7.80 2.35 25.43
C LYS A 91 -7.84 3.67 24.64
N GLU A 92 -7.70 3.59 23.31
CA GLU A 92 -7.73 4.74 22.41
C GLU A 92 -9.17 5.04 21.96
N ILE A 93 -9.58 6.31 22.11
CA ILE A 93 -10.87 6.80 21.64
C ILE A 93 -10.63 7.62 20.36
N GLY A 94 -10.85 6.98 19.21
CA GLY A 94 -10.79 7.64 17.91
C GLY A 94 -12.17 8.04 17.39
N ALA A 95 -12.30 9.25 16.85
CA ALA A 95 -13.51 9.62 16.11
C ALA A 95 -13.66 8.75 14.85
N ARG A 96 -14.89 8.32 14.54
CA ARG A 96 -15.20 7.43 13.40
C ARG A 96 -14.56 7.88 12.09
N ASN A 97 -14.58 9.18 11.80
CA ASN A 97 -14.01 9.75 10.57
C ASN A 97 -12.48 9.60 10.51
N ILE A 98 -11.80 9.76 11.65
CA ILE A 98 -10.33 9.64 11.75
C ILE A 98 -9.92 8.19 11.47
N ILE A 99 -10.60 7.24 12.11
CA ILE A 99 -10.36 5.81 11.90
C ILE A 99 -10.71 5.39 10.47
N SER A 100 -11.79 5.92 9.90
CA SER A 100 -12.15 5.64 8.50
C SER A 100 -11.08 6.13 7.52
N ASN A 101 -10.53 7.34 7.74
CA ASN A 101 -9.43 7.86 6.93
C ASN A 101 -8.15 7.02 7.09
N ARG A 102 -7.87 6.53 8.32
CA ARG A 102 -6.74 5.64 8.58
C ARG A 102 -6.91 4.31 7.85
N LEU A 103 -8.09 3.69 7.90
CA LEU A 103 -8.43 2.48 7.12
C LEU A 103 -8.32 2.71 5.62
N TYR A 104 -8.75 3.88 5.11
CA TYR A 104 -8.58 4.21 3.70
C TYR A 104 -7.10 4.25 3.29
N ARG A 105 -6.22 4.82 4.13
CA ARG A 105 -4.76 4.82 3.88
C ARG A 105 -4.18 3.41 3.88
N LEU A 106 -4.59 2.57 4.83
CA LEU A 106 -4.17 1.17 4.91
C LEU A 106 -4.63 0.36 3.70
N ASN A 107 -5.84 0.63 3.21
CA ASN A 107 -6.37 0.01 1.99
C ASN A 107 -5.54 0.42 0.77
N LYS A 108 -5.22 1.72 0.64
CA LYS A 108 -4.35 2.23 -0.42
C LYS A 108 -2.91 1.67 -0.35
N GLN A 109 -2.44 1.31 0.83
CA GLN A 109 -1.14 0.65 1.04
C GLN A 109 -1.17 -0.85 0.75
N GLY A 110 -2.35 -1.45 0.53
CA GLY A 110 -2.51 -2.88 0.26
C GLY A 110 -2.49 -3.76 1.51
N LEU A 111 -2.54 -3.18 2.72
CA LEU A 111 -2.53 -3.93 3.98
C LEU A 111 -3.90 -4.48 4.37
N ILE A 112 -4.98 -3.81 3.92
CA ILE A 112 -6.36 -4.25 4.11
C ILE A 112 -7.12 -4.06 2.80
N ARG A 113 -8.27 -4.71 2.66
CA ARG A 113 -9.18 -4.57 1.53
C ARG A 113 -10.57 -4.26 2.05
N SER A 114 -11.26 -3.31 1.42
CA SER A 114 -12.68 -3.10 1.65
C SER A 114 -13.49 -4.07 0.79
N ILE A 115 -14.51 -4.72 1.37
CA ILE A 115 -15.36 -5.63 0.61
C ILE A 115 -16.31 -4.83 -0.30
N GLU A 116 -16.26 -5.10 -1.60
CA GLU A 116 -17.14 -4.46 -2.58
C GLU A 116 -18.62 -4.77 -2.26
N GLY A 117 -19.46 -3.75 -2.27
CA GLY A 117 -20.88 -3.88 -1.94
C GLY A 117 -21.24 -3.83 -0.45
N LYS A 118 -20.26 -3.87 0.48
CA LYS A 118 -20.50 -3.73 1.92
C LYS A 118 -19.71 -2.56 2.52
N LYS A 119 -20.42 -1.48 2.84
CA LYS A 119 -19.80 -0.30 3.47
C LYS A 119 -19.38 -0.63 4.90
N GLY A 120 -18.14 -0.28 5.24
CA GLY A 120 -17.61 -0.40 6.59
C GLY A 120 -17.18 -1.82 6.98
N ILE A 121 -16.91 -2.70 6.01
CA ILE A 121 -16.30 -4.02 6.26
C ILE A 121 -14.93 -4.06 5.61
N TYR A 122 -13.95 -4.48 6.41
CA TYR A 122 -12.54 -4.55 6.03
C TYR A 122 -12.02 -5.96 6.26
N THR A 123 -11.18 -6.44 5.35
CA THR A 123 -10.55 -7.75 5.40
C THR A 123 -9.06 -7.67 5.12
N THR A 124 -8.29 -8.58 5.71
CA THR A 124 -6.84 -8.73 5.45
C THR A 124 -6.53 -9.93 4.55
N ALA A 125 -7.56 -10.71 4.16
CA ALA A 125 -7.46 -11.88 3.28
C ALA A 125 -7.58 -11.53 1.78
#